data_AF-A0A7S1LZW7-F1
#
_entry.id   AF-A0A7S1LZW7-F1
#
_cell.length_a   1.000
_cell.length_b   1.000
_cell.length_c   1.000
_cell.angle_alpha   90.00
_cell.angle_beta   90.00
_cell.angle_gamma   90.00
#
_symmetry.space_group_name_H-M   'P 1'
#
loop_
_entity.id
_entity.type
_entity.pdbx_description
1 polymer ?
#
loop_
_entity_poly.entity_id
_entity_poly.type
_entity_poly.pdbx_seq_one_letter_code
_entity_poly.pdbx_strand_id
1 'polypeptide(L)'
;GALVLAPLALAQAQAHAQAQGALAVPRAGGAAGFDRGQRVQVWSETEGRWVDGEVEEVYTEGGVADGYLMPAGCVKVQSVIGVKYLKPEQLGMLRWQAPQEAVALPQKAAALAPRASPLPPIHVPTADEVRKQACTHLGDMGFRRGALIGTCFGLLIGLILGPMVRVIMTWLVLMVALAAAAILVVWIIQAGQNEQAPPRSTAVTRGLLSFDEADEDG
;
A
#
# COMPACT_ATOMS: atom_id res chain seq x y z
N GLY A 1 3.74 -45.35 -9.06
CA GLY A 1 4.38 -44.44 -10.03
C GLY A 1 3.34 -43.92 -10.98
N ALA A 2 3.02 -42.63 -10.90
CA ALA A 2 2.27 -41.86 -11.89
C ALA A 2 2.15 -40.42 -11.34
N LEU A 3 3.24 -39.66 -11.47
CA LEU A 3 3.27 -38.23 -11.17
C LEU A 3 4.19 -37.59 -12.21
N VAL A 4 3.85 -36.35 -12.56
CA VAL A 4 4.52 -35.45 -13.51
C VAL A 4 3.90 -35.52 -14.91
N LEU A 5 2.97 -34.59 -15.18
CA LEU A 5 2.79 -33.90 -16.47
C LEU A 5 1.60 -32.93 -16.39
N ALA A 6 1.85 -31.71 -15.91
CA ALA A 6 1.10 -30.50 -16.31
C ALA A 6 1.69 -29.25 -15.62
N PRO A 7 2.65 -28.56 -16.26
CA PRO A 7 2.51 -27.12 -16.34
C PRO A 7 3.01 -26.61 -17.70
N LEU A 8 2.22 -26.78 -18.76
CA LEU A 8 2.55 -26.15 -20.06
C LEU A 8 1.40 -25.32 -20.65
N ALA A 9 0.18 -25.47 -20.15
CA ALA A 9 -0.98 -24.75 -20.70
C ALA A 9 -1.09 -23.29 -20.21
N LEU A 10 -0.51 -22.93 -19.05
CA LEU A 10 -0.64 -21.57 -18.52
C LEU A 10 0.34 -20.57 -19.14
N ALA A 11 1.50 -21.02 -19.63
CA ALA A 11 2.50 -20.14 -20.24
C ALA A 11 2.09 -19.69 -21.67
N GLN A 12 1.31 -20.51 -22.38
CA GLN A 12 0.97 -20.24 -23.77
C GLN A 12 -0.17 -19.21 -23.93
N ALA A 13 -1.00 -19.04 -22.90
CA ALA A 13 -2.02 -17.99 -22.86
C ALA A 13 -1.44 -16.58 -22.64
N GLN A 14 -0.28 -16.45 -21.99
CA GLN A 14 0.39 -15.15 -21.79
C GLN A 14 1.18 -14.68 -23.02
N ALA A 15 1.62 -15.59 -23.89
CA ALA A 15 2.38 -15.25 -25.10
C ALA A 15 1.51 -14.64 -26.21
N HIS A 16 0.22 -15.03 -26.34
CA HIS A 16 -0.67 -14.46 -27.35
C HIS A 16 -1.15 -13.04 -27.02
N ALA A 17 -1.09 -12.61 -25.75
CA ALA A 17 -1.40 -11.23 -25.36
C ALA A 17 -0.27 -10.24 -25.64
N GLN A 18 0.97 -10.71 -25.84
CA GLN A 18 2.13 -9.85 -26.12
C GLN A 18 2.49 -9.72 -27.61
N ALA A 19 1.94 -10.57 -28.49
CA ALA A 19 2.33 -10.61 -29.90
C ALA A 19 1.50 -9.70 -30.84
N GLN A 20 0.49 -8.97 -30.34
CA GLN A 20 -0.30 -8.03 -31.15
C GLN A 20 0.12 -6.55 -30.99
N GLY A 21 1.19 -6.26 -30.23
CA GLY A 21 1.61 -4.88 -29.93
C GLY A 21 2.78 -4.32 -30.76
N ALA A 22 3.38 -5.10 -31.66
CA ALA A 22 4.63 -4.73 -32.31
C ALA A 22 4.52 -4.79 -33.83
N LEU A 23 3.90 -3.77 -34.44
CA LEU A 23 4.17 -3.28 -35.81
C LEU A 23 3.29 -2.07 -36.21
N ALA A 24 2.91 -1.22 -35.26
CA ALA A 24 2.55 0.15 -35.57
C ALA A 24 3.72 1.01 -35.10
N VAL A 25 4.54 1.50 -36.03
CA VAL A 25 5.45 2.63 -35.76
C VAL A 25 4.54 3.74 -35.22
N PRO A 26 4.63 4.12 -33.94
CA PRO A 26 3.86 5.24 -33.44
C PRO A 26 4.40 6.45 -34.19
N ARG A 27 3.61 6.97 -35.14
CA ARG A 27 3.73 8.39 -35.47
C ARG A 27 3.70 9.10 -34.13
N ALA A 28 4.64 10.01 -33.90
CA ALA A 28 4.60 10.95 -32.78
C ALA A 28 3.39 11.89 -32.91
N GLY A 29 2.19 11.34 -33.07
CA GLY A 29 0.96 11.97 -32.65
C GLY A 29 1.04 11.93 -31.13
N GLY A 30 1.50 13.05 -30.56
CA GLY A 30 1.49 13.24 -29.12
C GLY A 30 0.06 13.15 -28.59
N ALA A 31 -0.17 13.70 -27.41
CA ALA A 31 -1.51 14.00 -26.92
C ALA A 31 -2.29 15.03 -27.80
N ALA A 32 -2.00 15.08 -29.11
CA ALA A 32 -2.33 16.03 -30.17
C ALA A 32 -3.83 16.17 -30.48
N GLY A 33 -4.69 15.59 -29.65
CA GLY A 33 -6.08 15.98 -29.61
C GLY A 33 -6.27 17.15 -28.67
N PHE A 34 -5.86 17.00 -27.41
CA PHE A 34 -6.49 17.74 -26.31
C PHE A 34 -5.83 19.09 -26.06
N ASP A 35 -6.65 20.12 -25.93
CA ASP A 35 -6.21 21.47 -25.56
C ASP A 35 -6.50 21.77 -24.09
N ARG A 36 -5.68 22.62 -23.48
CA ARG A 36 -5.94 23.14 -22.14
C ARG A 36 -7.25 23.93 -22.12
N GLY A 37 -8.08 23.70 -21.11
CA GLY A 37 -9.41 24.28 -20.94
C GLY A 37 -10.52 23.54 -21.69
N GLN A 38 -10.17 22.48 -22.42
CA GLN A 38 -11.15 21.72 -23.18
C GLN A 38 -12.00 20.84 -22.27
N ARG A 39 -13.31 20.85 -22.51
CA ARG A 39 -14.27 19.95 -21.85
C ARG A 39 -14.16 18.53 -22.39
N VAL A 40 -14.04 17.58 -21.48
CA VAL A 40 -13.89 16.16 -21.76
C VAL A 40 -14.74 15.35 -20.80
N GLN A 41 -15.04 14.11 -21.16
CA GLN A 41 -15.56 13.12 -20.23
C GLN A 41 -14.48 12.09 -19.90
N VAL A 42 -14.31 11.81 -18.62
CA VAL A 42 -13.37 10.82 -18.10
C VAL A 42 -14.13 9.63 -17.52
N TRP A 43 -13.71 8.41 -17.84
CA TRP A 43 -14.28 7.21 -17.24
C TRP A 43 -13.83 7.06 -15.77
N SER A 44 -14.80 6.98 -14.86
CA SER A 44 -14.58 6.67 -13.45
C SER A 44 -14.85 5.19 -13.20
N GLU A 45 -13.81 4.41 -12.93
CA GLU A 45 -13.96 2.99 -12.58
C GLU A 45 -14.76 2.81 -11.28
N THR A 46 -14.58 3.71 -10.32
CA THR A 46 -15.28 3.63 -9.03
C THR A 46 -16.77 3.93 -9.13
N GLU A 47 -17.19 4.76 -10.09
CA GLU A 47 -18.61 5.08 -10.29
C GLU A 47 -19.23 4.32 -11.48
N GLY A 48 -18.42 3.62 -12.28
CA GLY A 48 -18.86 2.89 -13.47
C GLY A 48 -19.53 3.78 -14.52
N ARG A 49 -19.17 5.07 -14.59
CA ARG A 49 -19.77 6.04 -15.51
C ARG A 49 -18.76 7.05 -16.05
N TRP A 50 -19.15 7.72 -17.14
CA TRP A 50 -18.46 8.89 -17.69
C TRP A 50 -18.79 10.11 -16.81
N VAL A 51 -17.76 10.87 -16.48
CA VAL A 51 -17.84 12.04 -15.60
C VAL A 51 -17.27 13.24 -16.34
N ASP A 52 -17.97 14.37 -16.28
CA ASP A 52 -17.52 15.59 -16.93
C ASP A 52 -16.27 16.14 -16.23
N GLY A 53 -15.33 16.62 -17.04
CA GLY A 53 -14.09 17.22 -16.61
C GLY A 53 -13.55 18.23 -17.62
N GLU A 54 -12.47 18.88 -17.22
CA GLU A 54 -11.77 19.89 -18.01
C GLU A 54 -10.28 19.55 -18.01
N VAL A 55 -9.65 19.66 -19.18
CA VAL A 55 -8.21 19.46 -19.34
C VAL A 55 -7.49 20.65 -18.71
N GLU A 56 -6.85 20.43 -17.58
CA GLU A 56 -6.14 21.49 -16.85
C GLU A 56 -4.76 21.73 -17.43
N GLU A 57 -4.05 20.67 -17.84
CA GLU A 57 -2.70 20.73 -18.38
C GLU A 57 -2.39 19.50 -19.27
N VAL A 58 -1.57 19.71 -20.28
CA VAL A 58 -1.09 18.66 -21.19
C VAL A 58 0.44 18.69 -21.19
N TYR A 59 1.07 17.62 -20.71
CA TYR A 59 2.52 17.51 -20.58
C TYR A 59 3.11 16.99 -21.89
N THR A 60 3.48 17.87 -22.81
CA THR A 60 4.03 17.47 -24.12
C THR A 60 5.38 16.77 -24.02
N GLU A 61 6.29 17.29 -23.20
CA GLU A 61 7.65 16.75 -23.02
C GLU A 61 7.80 15.88 -21.76
N GLY A 62 6.73 15.73 -20.98
CA GLY A 62 6.77 15.18 -19.63
C GLY A 62 7.21 16.23 -18.60
N GLY A 63 7.34 15.83 -17.34
CA GLY A 63 7.74 16.77 -16.28
C GLY A 63 7.47 16.24 -14.88
N VAL A 64 7.48 17.14 -13.89
CA VAL A 64 7.05 16.84 -12.53
C VAL A 64 5.81 17.66 -12.23
N ALA A 65 4.71 17.00 -11.89
CA ALA A 65 3.45 17.62 -11.50
C ALA A 65 3.02 17.09 -10.14
N ASP A 66 2.74 17.98 -9.19
CA ASP A 66 2.28 17.63 -7.85
C ASP A 66 3.20 16.62 -7.11
N GLY A 67 4.50 16.69 -7.40
CA GLY A 67 5.53 15.79 -6.85
C GLY A 67 5.67 14.45 -7.58
N TYR A 68 4.92 14.21 -8.65
CA TYR A 68 4.97 12.98 -9.45
C TYR A 68 5.61 13.21 -10.82
N LEU A 69 6.43 12.27 -11.27
CA LEU A 69 7.00 12.26 -12.62
C LEU A 69 5.92 11.89 -13.65
N MET A 70 5.63 12.83 -14.55
CA MET A 70 4.69 12.68 -15.65
C MET A 70 5.44 12.35 -16.95
N PRO A 71 5.07 11.27 -17.65
CA PRO A 71 5.63 11.00 -18.97
C PRO A 71 5.11 12.02 -20.00
N ALA A 72 5.84 12.14 -21.11
CA ALA A 72 5.39 12.89 -22.27
C ALA A 72 4.03 12.39 -22.79
N GLY A 73 3.15 13.30 -23.13
CA GLY A 73 1.76 13.05 -23.54
C GLY A 73 0.78 12.78 -22.39
N CYS A 74 1.18 12.96 -21.13
CA CYS A 74 0.26 12.86 -20.00
C CYS A 74 -0.71 14.05 -19.98
N VAL A 75 -1.98 13.80 -19.63
CA VAL A 75 -3.02 14.83 -19.54
C VAL A 75 -3.56 14.88 -18.11
N LYS A 76 -3.53 16.07 -17.51
CA LYS A 76 -4.16 16.36 -16.21
C LYS A 76 -5.59 16.82 -16.45
N VAL A 77 -6.57 16.05 -15.95
CA VAL A 77 -7.99 16.37 -16.09
C VAL A 77 -8.58 16.63 -14.71
N GLN A 78 -9.15 17.81 -14.54
CA GLN A 78 -9.91 18.21 -13.36
C GLN A 78 -11.38 17.82 -13.57
N SER A 79 -11.93 17.02 -12.66
CA SER A 79 -13.35 16.64 -12.66
C SER A 79 -13.99 16.99 -11.31
N VAL A 80 -15.32 16.80 -11.22
CA VAL A 80 -16.06 16.95 -9.95
C VAL A 80 -15.63 15.95 -8.87
N ILE A 81 -15.03 14.82 -9.27
CA ILE A 81 -14.55 13.78 -8.34
C ILE A 81 -13.11 14.06 -7.89
N GLY A 82 -12.38 14.89 -8.63
CA GLY A 82 -10.99 15.24 -8.36
C GLY A 82 -10.14 15.31 -9.63
N VAL A 83 -8.83 15.33 -9.44
CA VAL A 83 -7.83 15.37 -10.51
C VAL A 83 -7.43 13.95 -10.91
N LYS A 84 -7.37 13.67 -12.21
CA LYS A 84 -6.84 12.43 -12.76
C LYS A 84 -5.75 12.72 -13.77
N TYR A 85 -4.61 12.06 -13.62
CA TYR A 85 -3.52 12.07 -14.61
C TYR A 85 -3.69 10.87 -15.50
N LEU A 86 -3.75 11.10 -16.80
CA LEU A 86 -3.99 10.08 -17.81
C LEU A 86 -2.76 9.97 -18.68
N LYS A 87 -2.13 8.81 -18.63
CA LYS A 87 -1.00 8.49 -19.51
C LYS A 87 -1.46 8.35 -20.96
N PRO A 88 -0.55 8.44 -21.94
CA PRO A 88 -0.88 8.28 -23.35
C PRO A 88 -1.72 7.02 -23.66
N GLU A 89 -1.44 5.90 -23.00
CA GLU A 89 -2.14 4.63 -23.20
C GLU A 89 -3.58 4.66 -22.63
N GLN A 90 -3.83 5.57 -21.70
CA GLN A 90 -5.12 5.76 -21.03
C GLN A 90 -5.98 6.84 -21.67
N LEU A 91 -5.51 7.51 -22.73
CA LEU A 91 -6.29 8.54 -23.43
C LEU A 91 -7.57 7.99 -24.07
N GLY A 92 -7.66 6.67 -24.30
CA GLY A 92 -8.92 6.01 -24.67
C GLY A 92 -10.02 6.07 -23.60
N MET A 93 -9.66 6.41 -22.35
CA MET A 93 -10.58 6.69 -21.25
C MET A 93 -11.06 8.14 -21.24
N LEU A 94 -10.65 8.97 -22.21
CA LEU A 94 -11.19 10.30 -22.45
C LEU A 94 -12.09 10.27 -23.67
N ARG A 95 -13.24 10.93 -23.53
CA ARG A 95 -14.12 11.24 -24.66
C ARG A 95 -14.19 12.74 -24.83
N TRP A 96 -14.06 13.15 -26.08
CA TRP A 96 -14.34 14.51 -26.50
C TRP A 96 -15.83 14.77 -26.30
N GLN A 97 -16.15 15.77 -25.50
CA GLN A 97 -17.44 16.42 -25.65
C GLN A 97 -17.29 17.38 -26.81
N ALA A 98 -18.17 17.27 -27.80
CA ALA A 98 -18.38 18.37 -28.73
C ALA A 98 -18.59 19.63 -27.86
N PRO A 99 -18.00 20.79 -28.21
CA PRO A 99 -18.30 22.03 -27.53
C PRO A 99 -19.81 22.08 -27.39
N GLN A 100 -20.29 21.98 -26.16
CA GLN A 100 -21.72 22.00 -25.89
C GLN A 100 -22.09 23.43 -26.24
N GLU A 101 -22.45 23.62 -27.52
CA GLU A 101 -22.58 24.88 -28.23
C GLU A 101 -23.21 25.84 -27.26
N ALA A 102 -22.36 26.68 -26.67
CA ALA A 102 -22.58 27.29 -25.36
C ALA A 102 -24.00 27.78 -25.37
N VAL A 103 -24.92 27.02 -24.75
CA VAL A 103 -26.37 27.14 -25.02
C VAL A 103 -26.63 28.60 -24.85
N ALA A 104 -26.77 29.28 -25.99
CA ALA A 104 -26.59 30.72 -26.04
C ALA A 104 -27.67 31.18 -25.10
N LEU A 105 -27.25 31.62 -23.90
CA LEU A 105 -28.17 32.08 -22.87
C LEU A 105 -29.12 32.97 -23.65
N PRO A 106 -30.43 32.65 -23.71
CA PRO A 106 -31.36 33.57 -24.33
C PRO A 106 -31.17 34.82 -23.51
N GLN A 107 -30.41 35.76 -24.08
CA GLN A 107 -30.13 37.02 -23.46
C GLN A 107 -31.52 37.57 -23.26
N LYS A 108 -31.85 37.66 -21.98
CA LYS A 108 -33.05 38.22 -21.39
C LYS A 108 -33.09 39.70 -21.79
N ALA A 109 -33.29 39.93 -23.08
CA ALA A 109 -33.34 41.20 -23.78
C ALA A 109 -34.69 41.37 -24.50
N ALA A 110 -35.59 40.38 -24.45
CA ALA A 110 -36.91 40.44 -25.05
C ALA A 110 -38.01 40.15 -24.02
N ALA A 111 -38.31 41.11 -23.14
CA ALA A 111 -39.67 41.39 -22.66
C ALA A 111 -39.65 42.57 -21.69
N LEU A 112 -39.52 43.75 -22.27
CA LEU A 112 -40.03 45.00 -21.72
C LEU A 112 -41.57 44.88 -21.66
N ALA A 113 -42.13 44.36 -20.57
CA ALA A 113 -43.57 44.47 -20.27
C ALA A 113 -43.80 44.50 -18.74
N PRO A 114 -44.53 45.50 -18.21
CA PRO A 114 -44.81 45.60 -16.79
C PRO A 114 -45.97 44.66 -16.44
N ARG A 115 -45.67 43.50 -15.86
CA ARG A 115 -46.67 42.69 -15.15
C ARG A 115 -46.19 42.47 -13.72
N ALA A 116 -46.78 43.28 -12.84
CA ALA A 116 -46.62 43.19 -11.40
C ALA A 116 -47.21 41.87 -10.89
N SER A 117 -46.35 40.87 -10.72
CA SER A 117 -46.57 39.79 -9.78
C SER A 117 -45.45 39.86 -8.74
N PRO A 118 -45.74 39.73 -7.43
CA PRO A 118 -44.70 39.74 -6.41
C PRO A 118 -43.82 38.50 -6.61
N LEU A 119 -42.61 38.74 -7.12
CA LEU A 119 -41.59 37.71 -7.25
C LEU A 119 -41.23 37.21 -5.84
N PRO A 120 -41.17 35.88 -5.63
CA PRO A 120 -40.54 35.37 -4.42
C PRO A 120 -39.11 35.91 -4.34
N PRO A 121 -38.62 36.26 -3.15
CA PRO A 121 -37.28 36.79 -2.99
C PRO A 121 -36.27 35.80 -3.57
N ILE A 122 -35.60 36.22 -4.64
CA ILE A 122 -34.51 35.48 -5.24
C ILE A 122 -33.41 35.45 -4.18
N HIS A 123 -33.29 34.33 -3.48
CA HIS A 123 -32.21 34.08 -2.55
C HIS A 123 -30.95 33.83 -3.39
N VAL A 124 -30.22 34.91 -3.65
CA VAL A 124 -28.87 34.83 -4.22
C VAL A 124 -28.01 34.26 -3.11
N PRO A 125 -27.52 33.00 -3.22
CA PRO A 125 -26.68 32.43 -2.21
C PRO A 125 -25.46 33.34 -2.07
N THR A 126 -25.23 33.78 -0.85
CA THR A 126 -24.10 34.66 -0.55
C THR A 126 -22.80 33.92 -0.83
N ALA A 127 -21.74 34.63 -1.22
CA ALA A 127 -20.44 34.02 -1.52
C ALA A 127 -19.93 33.12 -0.38
N ASP A 128 -20.33 33.41 0.86
CA ASP A 128 -20.03 32.62 2.05
C ASP A 128 -20.80 31.28 2.11
N GLU A 129 -22.03 31.21 1.60
CA GLU A 129 -22.82 29.98 1.52
C GLU A 129 -22.27 29.03 0.45
N VAL A 130 -21.86 29.56 -0.70
CA VAL A 130 -21.20 28.77 -1.77
C VAL A 130 -19.88 28.19 -1.26
N ARG A 131 -19.11 28.97 -0.48
CA ARG A 131 -17.85 28.50 0.11
C ARG A 131 -18.07 27.42 1.16
N LYS A 132 -19.10 27.56 2.01
CA LYS A 132 -19.47 26.53 2.99
C LYS A 132 -19.96 25.24 2.34
N GLN A 133 -20.77 25.32 1.28
CA GLN A 133 -21.25 24.14 0.56
C GLN A 133 -20.12 23.37 -0.16
N ALA A 134 -19.14 24.09 -0.73
CA ALA A 134 -17.99 23.45 -1.37
C ALA A 134 -17.10 22.71 -0.36
N CYS A 135 -16.94 23.22 0.86
CA CYS A 135 -16.12 22.59 1.89
C CYS A 135 -16.75 21.33 2.50
N THR A 136 -18.08 21.22 2.53
CA THR A 136 -18.75 20.04 3.13
C THR A 136 -18.70 18.78 2.26
N HIS A 137 -18.51 18.91 0.95
CA HIS A 137 -18.63 17.77 0.04
C HIS A 137 -17.30 17.01 -0.21
N LEU A 138 -16.15 17.67 -0.07
CA LEU A 138 -14.84 17.01 -0.27
C LEU A 138 -14.36 16.21 0.96
N GLY A 139 -14.86 16.50 2.16
CA GLY A 139 -14.34 15.90 3.40
C GLY A 139 -14.80 14.47 3.68
N ASP A 140 -16.02 14.09 3.26
CA ASP A 140 -16.68 12.93 3.87
C ASP A 140 -16.28 11.58 3.23
N MET A 141 -15.88 11.55 1.95
CA MET A 141 -15.58 10.29 1.28
C MET A 141 -14.14 9.78 1.49
N GLY A 142 -13.16 10.69 1.60
CA GLY A 142 -11.76 10.32 1.83
C GLY A 142 -11.53 9.77 3.23
N PHE A 143 -12.09 10.43 4.24
CA PHE A 143 -11.93 10.05 5.63
C PHE A 143 -12.64 8.73 5.96
N ARG A 144 -13.87 8.52 5.49
CA ARG A 144 -14.60 7.26 5.72
C ARG A 144 -13.92 6.06 5.06
N ARG A 145 -13.38 6.23 3.85
CA ARG A 145 -12.61 5.17 3.18
C ARG A 145 -11.31 4.87 3.92
N GLY A 146 -10.59 5.90 4.36
CA GLY A 146 -9.39 5.72 5.17
C GLY A 146 -9.65 4.99 6.49
N ALA A 147 -10.72 5.36 7.20
CA ALA A 147 -11.12 4.71 8.45
C ALA A 147 -11.48 3.22 8.23
N LEU A 148 -12.27 2.91 7.20
CA LEU A 148 -12.64 1.54 6.88
C LEU A 148 -11.41 0.69 6.54
N ILE A 149 -10.54 1.19 5.65
CA ILE A 149 -9.31 0.49 5.26
C ILE A 149 -8.42 0.26 6.48
N GLY A 150 -8.26 1.27 7.35
CA GLY A 150 -7.49 1.17 8.58
C GLY A 150 -8.01 0.09 9.53
N THR A 151 -9.33 0.03 9.74
CA THR A 151 -9.94 -1.02 10.59
C THR A 151 -9.77 -2.42 10.02
N CYS A 152 -9.95 -2.59 8.70
CA CYS A 152 -9.76 -3.89 8.04
C CYS A 152 -8.30 -4.36 8.14
N PHE A 153 -7.33 -3.47 7.89
CA PHE A 153 -5.91 -3.81 8.04
C PHE A 153 -5.53 -4.12 9.49
N GLY A 154 -6.02 -3.33 10.45
CA GLY A 154 -5.77 -3.56 11.87
C GLY A 154 -6.31 -4.91 12.34
N LEU A 155 -7.53 -5.28 11.94
CA LEU A 155 -8.11 -6.58 12.25
C LEU A 155 -7.35 -7.72 11.59
N LEU A 156 -6.98 -7.59 10.31
CA LEU A 156 -6.26 -8.62 9.58
C LEU A 156 -4.86 -8.85 10.18
N ILE A 157 -4.14 -7.77 10.53
CA ILE A 157 -2.86 -7.85 11.24
C ILE A 157 -3.06 -8.50 12.60
N GLY A 158 -4.05 -8.09 13.41
CA GLY A 158 -4.30 -8.69 14.71
C GLY A 158 -4.62 -10.19 14.63
N LEU A 159 -5.40 -10.59 13.63
CA LEU A 159 -5.86 -11.97 13.44
C LEU A 159 -4.74 -12.89 12.93
N ILE A 160 -3.79 -12.37 12.15
CA ILE A 160 -2.62 -13.14 11.69
C ILE A 160 -1.50 -13.12 12.74
N LEU A 161 -1.17 -11.94 13.28
CA LEU A 161 -0.04 -11.77 14.18
C LEU A 161 -0.29 -12.39 15.56
N GLY A 162 -1.54 -12.38 16.04
CA GLY A 162 -1.90 -12.97 17.34
C GLY A 162 -1.57 -14.47 17.45
N PRO A 163 -2.06 -15.34 16.56
CA PRO A 163 -1.70 -16.75 16.52
C PRO A 163 -0.20 -16.96 16.31
N MET A 164 0.44 -16.17 15.45
CA MET A 164 1.85 -16.31 15.13
C MET A 164 2.74 -16.04 16.36
N VAL A 165 2.43 -15.00 17.15
CA VAL A 165 3.10 -14.73 18.43
C VAL A 165 2.90 -15.87 19.42
N ARG A 166 1.70 -16.45 19.52
CA ARG A 166 1.45 -17.62 20.40
C ARG A 166 2.28 -18.83 19.99
N VAL A 167 2.41 -19.10 18.70
CA VAL A 167 3.23 -20.21 18.18
C VAL A 167 4.70 -19.97 18.54
N ILE A 168 5.22 -18.76 18.29
CA ILE A 168 6.60 -18.40 18.64
C ILE A 168 6.86 -18.56 20.13
N MET A 169 5.98 -18.03 21.00
CA MET A 169 6.14 -18.18 22.44
C MET A 169 6.11 -19.64 22.89
N THR A 170 5.17 -20.43 22.36
CA THR A 170 5.07 -21.87 22.69
C THR A 170 6.33 -22.62 22.26
N TRP A 171 6.87 -22.31 21.09
CA TRP A 171 8.10 -22.90 20.58
C TRP A 171 9.33 -22.51 21.41
N LEU A 172 9.43 -21.25 21.85
CA LEU A 172 10.49 -20.79 22.75
C LEU A 172 10.45 -21.52 24.10
N VAL A 173 9.27 -21.67 24.71
CA VAL A 173 9.11 -22.43 25.96
C VAL A 173 9.54 -23.89 25.77
N LEU A 174 9.17 -24.51 24.65
CA LEU A 174 9.59 -25.87 24.32
C LEU A 174 11.12 -25.99 24.21
N MET A 175 11.79 -25.04 23.54
CA MET A 175 13.24 -25.04 23.39
C MET A 175 13.96 -24.91 24.73
N VAL A 176 13.48 -24.02 25.61
CA VAL A 176 14.04 -23.88 26.96
C VAL A 176 13.85 -25.15 27.78
N ALA A 177 12.67 -25.78 27.71
CA ALA A 177 12.41 -27.03 28.41
C ALA A 177 13.31 -28.18 27.93
N LEU A 178 13.52 -28.28 26.61
CA LEU A 178 14.43 -29.28 26.02
C LEU A 178 15.89 -29.04 26.45
N ALA A 179 16.34 -27.78 26.48
CA ALA A 179 17.68 -27.44 26.95
C ALA A 179 17.86 -27.81 28.44
N ALA A 180 16.89 -27.48 29.28
CA ALA A 180 16.91 -27.84 30.71
C ALA A 180 16.92 -29.37 30.91
N ALA A 181 16.13 -30.11 30.15
CA ALA A 181 16.13 -31.57 30.19
C ALA A 181 17.48 -32.16 29.76
N ALA A 182 18.11 -31.62 28.71
CA ALA A 182 19.44 -32.05 28.28
C ALA A 182 20.49 -31.82 29.37
N ILE A 183 20.47 -30.65 30.03
CA ILE A 183 21.37 -30.33 31.16
C ILE A 183 21.14 -31.32 32.31
N LEU A 184 19.89 -31.63 32.63
CA LEU A 184 19.54 -32.57 33.69
C LEU A 184 20.02 -34.00 33.37
N VAL A 185 19.92 -34.45 32.12
CA VAL A 185 20.46 -35.74 31.69
C VAL A 185 21.99 -35.79 31.86
N VAL A 186 22.70 -34.74 31.45
CA VAL A 186 24.16 -34.64 31.65
C VAL A 186 24.51 -34.69 33.13
N TRP A 187 23.76 -33.98 33.97
CA TRP A 187 23.95 -33.99 35.42
C TRP A 187 23.74 -35.38 36.04
N ILE A 188 22.69 -36.11 35.62
CA ILE A 188 22.44 -37.49 36.08
C ILE A 188 23.59 -38.42 35.69
N ILE A 189 24.11 -38.31 34.46
CA ILE A 189 25.25 -39.13 34.00
C ILE A 189 26.49 -38.84 34.86
N GLN A 190 26.78 -37.58 35.14
CA GLN A 190 27.91 -37.18 35.99
C GLN A 190 27.76 -37.66 37.44
N ALA A 191 26.55 -37.57 37.99
CA ALA A 191 26.26 -38.06 39.34
C ALA A 191 26.57 -39.55 39.49
N GLY A 192 26.20 -40.38 38.50
CA GLY A 192 26.50 -41.81 38.51
C GLY A 192 27.99 -42.14 38.38
N GLN A 193 28.78 -41.29 37.71
CA GLN A 193 30.23 -41.48 37.60
C GLN A 193 30.94 -41.19 38.94
N ASN A 194 30.43 -40.24 39.73
CA ASN A 194 31.03 -39.91 41.03
C ASN A 194 30.90 -41.06 42.05
N GLU A 195 29.89 -41.92 41.93
CA GLU A 195 29.72 -43.08 42.81
C GLU A 195 30.71 -44.23 42.51
N GLN A 196 31.33 -44.25 41.33
CA GLN A 196 32.33 -45.26 40.96
C GLN A 196 33.75 -44.94 41.43
N ALA A 197 33.95 -43.83 42.13
CA ALA A 197 35.23 -43.58 42.79
C ALA A 197 35.44 -44.69 43.84
N PRO A 198 36.49 -45.52 43.72
CA PRO A 198 36.76 -46.57 44.70
C PRO A 198 36.87 -45.91 46.07
N PRO A 199 36.35 -46.55 47.14
CA PRO A 199 36.46 -46.01 48.49
C PRO A 199 37.92 -45.66 48.70
N ARG A 200 38.23 -44.36 48.83
CA ARG A 200 39.57 -43.89 49.10
C ARG A 200 40.00 -44.62 50.34
N SER A 201 40.81 -45.65 50.16
CA SER A 201 41.40 -46.40 51.23
C SER A 201 42.09 -45.34 52.06
N THR A 202 41.56 -45.10 53.27
CA THR A 202 42.11 -44.17 54.24
C THR A 202 43.42 -44.77 54.73
N ALA A 203 44.41 -44.81 53.84
CA ALA A 203 45.77 -45.18 54.13
C ALA A 203 46.39 -43.97 54.83
N VAL A 204 46.07 -43.88 56.13
CA VAL A 204 47.02 -43.67 57.22
C VAL A 204 48.28 -42.93 56.76
N THR A 205 48.20 -41.60 56.71
CA THR A 205 49.39 -40.73 56.74
C THR A 205 49.96 -40.77 58.17
N ARG A 206 50.64 -41.87 58.47
CA ARG A 206 51.48 -42.02 59.66
C ARG A 206 52.92 -42.02 59.17
N GLY A 207 53.50 -40.83 59.01
CA GLY A 207 54.91 -40.72 58.64
C GLY A 207 55.25 -39.40 58.00
N LEU A 208 55.28 -38.32 58.77
CA LEU A 208 56.18 -37.19 58.52
C LEU A 208 56.39 -36.39 59.82
N LEU A 209 56.95 -37.08 60.81
CA LEU A 209 57.77 -36.49 61.87
C LEU A 209 59.20 -36.97 61.59
N SER A 210 59.93 -36.20 60.79
CA SER A 210 61.40 -36.18 60.70
C SER A 210 61.70 -34.68 60.61
N PHE A 211 61.97 -33.98 61.71
CA PHE A 211 63.20 -34.08 62.52
C PHE A 211 64.42 -34.12 61.60
N ASP A 212 64.77 -32.96 61.06
CA ASP A 212 66.11 -32.67 60.57
C ASP A 212 66.63 -31.52 61.45
N GLU A 213 67.34 -31.95 62.48
CA GLU A 213 68.08 -31.19 63.48
C GLU A 213 69.56 -31.48 63.21
N ALA A 214 70.29 -30.49 62.71
CA ALA A 214 71.74 -30.31 62.78
C ALA A 214 72.04 -28.92 62.16
N ASP A 215 72.56 -27.94 62.90
CA ASP A 215 74.00 -27.79 63.24
C ASP A 215 74.85 -27.69 61.96
N GLU A 216 75.82 -26.80 61.77
CA GLU A 216 76.55 -25.92 62.67
C GLU A 216 77.43 -25.02 61.76
N ASP A 217 78.07 -24.03 62.38
CA ASP A 217 79.33 -23.39 61.99
C ASP A 217 79.37 -22.35 60.85
N GLY A 218 79.73 -21.13 61.29
CA GLY A 218 80.91 -20.45 60.73
C GLY A 218 80.66 -19.10 60.09
#